data_AF-A0A5K7ZIF3-F1
#
_entry.id   AF-A0A5K7ZIF3-F1
#
_cell.length_a   1.000
_cell.length_b   1.000
_cell.length_c   1.000
_cell.angle_alpha   90.00
_cell.angle_beta   90.00
_cell.angle_gamma   90.00
#
_symmetry.space_group_name_H-M   'P 1'
#
loop_
_entity.id
_entity.type
_entity.pdbx_description
1 polymer ?
#
loop_
_entity_poly.entity_id
_entity_poly.type
_entity_poly.pdbx_seq_one_letter_code
_entity_poly.pdbx_strand_id
1 'polypeptide(L)'
;MLLRIIKTIFRCLIWMTIAFSIIFPLIFFFGAKPFGILEAKYDLFRGRYEIHGYGLIHGEPQYAPILKKYGVRYRHIAGCVITDFIIDSVASYNFAMKDAIERNLGLNLDEIWMSLYGTKCHWPTSEELHTAEEFGKTSSKKPVNGSQEFQTIMQTPIMRAALTFVQICLT
;
A
#
# COMPACT_ATOMS: atom_id res chain seq x y z
N MET A 1 -44.56 14.87 15.49
CA MET A 1 -43.84 14.87 14.19
C MET A 1 -42.32 14.91 14.39
N LEU A 2 -41.81 15.82 15.21
CA LEU A 2 -40.38 15.96 15.55
C LEU A 2 -39.68 14.66 16.00
N LEU A 3 -40.31 13.89 16.90
CA LEU A 3 -39.78 12.61 17.42
C LEU A 3 -39.56 11.54 16.34
N ARG A 4 -40.37 11.53 15.27
CA ARG A 4 -40.20 10.58 14.16
C ARG A 4 -38.99 10.94 13.30
N ILE A 5 -38.76 12.24 13.08
CA ILE A 5 -37.61 12.74 12.32
C ILE A 5 -36.31 12.44 13.08
N ILE A 6 -36.27 12.71 14.38
CA ILE A 6 -35.11 12.43 15.24
C ILE A 6 -34.76 10.94 15.22
N LYS A 7 -35.76 10.04 15.33
CA LYS A 7 -35.54 8.58 15.30
C LYS A 7 -34.97 8.11 13.96
N THR A 8 -35.38 8.69 12.83
CA THR A 8 -34.85 8.35 11.51
C THR A 8 -33.39 8.79 11.37
N ILE A 9 -33.06 10.02 11.80
CA ILE A 9 -31.68 10.54 11.75
C ILE A 9 -30.75 9.66 12.61
N PHE A 10 -31.19 9.28 13.81
CA PHE A 10 -30.40 8.44 14.71
C PHE A 10 -30.13 7.06 14.12
N ARG A 11 -31.13 6.44 13.47
CA ARG A 11 -30.95 5.17 12.76
C ARG A 11 -29.95 5.30 11.61
N CYS A 12 -30.01 6.37 10.82
CA CYS A 12 -29.04 6.61 9.74
C CYS A 12 -27.60 6.77 10.27
N LEU A 13 -27.41 7.53 11.35
CA LEU A 13 -26.09 7.71 11.97
C LEU A 13 -25.50 6.39 12.49
N ILE A 14 -26.33 5.55 13.12
CA ILE A 14 -25.91 4.23 13.60
C ILE A 14 -25.48 3.34 12.42
N TRP A 15 -26.26 3.30 11.34
CA TRP A 15 -25.88 2.50 10.16
C TRP A 15 -24.61 3.02 9.48
N MET A 16 -24.42 4.33 9.40
CA MET A 16 -23.20 4.93 8.85
C MET A 16 -21.95 4.60 9.67
N THR A 17 -22.05 4.64 11.00
CA THR A 17 -20.92 4.32 11.90
C THR A 17 -20.57 2.83 11.86
N ILE A 18 -21.57 1.94 11.81
CA ILE A 18 -21.35 0.49 11.63
C ILE A 18 -20.70 0.22 10.27
N ALA A 19 -21.22 0.80 9.19
CA ALA A 19 -20.65 0.64 7.85
C ALA A 19 -19.20 1.13 7.79
N PHE A 20 -18.91 2.32 8.34
CA PHE A 20 -17.55 2.85 8.40
C PHE A 20 -16.62 1.94 9.20
N SER A 21 -17.07 1.41 10.34
CA SER A 21 -16.28 0.54 11.20
C SER A 21 -15.98 -0.82 10.57
N ILE A 22 -16.77 -1.27 9.60
CA ILE A 22 -16.53 -2.51 8.84
C ILE A 22 -15.68 -2.23 7.59
N ILE A 23 -15.98 -1.16 6.86
CA ILE A 23 -15.30 -0.81 5.62
C ILE A 23 -13.87 -0.33 5.87
N PHE A 24 -13.64 0.48 6.91
CA PHE A 24 -12.32 1.01 7.23
C PHE A 24 -11.26 -0.08 7.48
N PRO A 25 -11.49 -1.09 8.36
CA PRO A 25 -10.54 -2.17 8.53
C PRO A 25 -10.44 -3.04 7.29
N LEU A 26 -11.51 -3.23 6.51
CA LEU A 26 -11.43 -3.93 5.22
C LEU A 26 -10.48 -3.20 4.27
N ILE A 27 -10.56 -1.88 4.13
CA ILE A 27 -9.62 -1.10 3.30
C ILE A 27 -8.18 -1.29 3.80
N PHE A 28 -7.98 -1.29 5.11
CA PHE A 28 -6.66 -1.47 5.71
C PHE A 28 -6.12 -2.89 5.54
N PHE A 29 -6.99 -3.91 5.60
CA PHE A 29 -6.63 -5.32 5.43
C PHE A 29 -6.48 -5.73 3.96
N PHE A 30 -7.24 -5.11 3.05
CA PHE A 30 -7.35 -5.51 1.64
C PHE A 30 -6.45 -4.74 0.67
N GLY A 31 -5.44 -4.01 1.16
CA GLY A 31 -4.14 -4.24 0.54
C GLY A 31 -3.23 -3.04 0.32
N ALA A 32 -1.95 -3.37 0.47
CA ALA A 32 -0.83 -2.59 0.00
C ALA A 32 -0.94 -2.20 -1.48
N LYS A 33 -1.43 -3.12 -2.32
CA LYS A 33 -1.54 -2.92 -3.78
C LYS A 33 -2.48 -1.77 -4.17
N PRO A 34 -3.77 -1.77 -3.76
CA PRO A 34 -4.66 -0.66 -4.09
C PRO A 34 -4.19 0.67 -3.48
N PHE A 35 -3.52 0.64 -2.33
CA PHE A 35 -2.92 1.84 -1.74
C PHE A 35 -1.85 2.44 -2.65
N GLY A 36 -0.85 1.64 -3.07
CA GLY A 36 0.19 2.12 -3.98
C GLY A 36 -0.33 2.60 -5.33
N ILE A 37 -1.34 1.94 -5.91
CA ILE A 37 -1.96 2.40 -7.17
C ILE A 37 -2.70 3.73 -6.98
N LEU A 38 -3.43 3.88 -5.86
CA LEU A 38 -4.17 5.10 -5.57
C LEU A 38 -3.22 6.28 -5.36
N GLU A 39 -2.13 6.07 -4.63
CA GLU A 39 -1.09 7.07 -4.44
C GLU A 39 -0.44 7.47 -5.77
N ALA A 40 -0.12 6.50 -6.64
CA ALA A 40 0.43 6.78 -7.97
C ALA A 40 -0.53 7.62 -8.81
N LYS A 41 -1.83 7.28 -8.83
CA LYS A 41 -2.85 8.06 -9.55
C LYS A 41 -2.95 9.49 -9.03
N TYR A 42 -2.89 9.68 -7.72
CA TYR A 42 -2.93 11.00 -7.11
C TYR A 42 -1.72 11.86 -7.50
N ASP A 43 -0.53 11.26 -7.54
CA ASP A 43 0.69 11.95 -7.96
C ASP A 43 0.71 12.26 -9.45
N LEU A 44 0.25 11.32 -10.29
CA LEU A 44 0.05 11.55 -11.72
C LEU A 44 -0.94 12.69 -12.00
N PHE A 45 -2.06 12.75 -11.27
CA PHE A 45 -3.01 13.85 -11.37
C PHE A 45 -2.38 15.22 -11.05
N ARG A 46 -1.38 15.24 -10.17
CA ARG A 46 -0.59 16.43 -9.83
C ARG A 46 0.59 16.68 -10.76
N GLY A 47 0.77 15.88 -11.81
CA GLY A 47 1.90 15.96 -12.72
C GLY A 47 3.24 15.59 -12.07
N ARG A 48 3.22 14.77 -11.01
CA ARG A 48 4.42 14.31 -10.31
C ARG A 48 4.81 12.92 -10.79
N TYR A 49 5.99 12.81 -11.37
CA TYR A 49 6.59 11.54 -11.74
C TYR A 49 7.62 11.15 -10.69
N GLU A 50 7.35 10.09 -9.95
CA GLU A 50 8.17 9.66 -8.81
C GLU A 50 8.35 8.15 -8.81
N ILE A 51 9.57 7.66 -8.58
CA ILE A 51 9.86 6.26 -8.36
C ILE A 51 10.18 6.06 -6.89
N HIS A 52 9.50 5.10 -6.27
CA HIS A 52 9.68 4.74 -4.87
C HIS A 52 10.72 3.65 -4.72
N GLY A 53 11.54 3.74 -3.68
CA GLY A 53 12.42 2.65 -3.28
C GLY A 53 12.41 2.43 -1.77
N TYR A 54 12.87 1.24 -1.39
CA TYR A 54 12.93 0.77 -0.01
C TYR A 54 14.29 0.10 0.24
N GLY A 55 14.60 -0.13 1.52
CA GLY A 55 15.84 -0.73 1.97
C GLY A 55 16.86 0.29 2.47
N LEU A 56 17.95 -0.21 3.03
CA LEU A 56 18.97 0.63 3.62
C LEU A 56 19.87 1.22 2.52
N ILE A 57 19.61 2.47 2.14
CA ILE A 57 20.44 3.18 1.16
C ILE A 57 21.33 4.17 1.89
N HIS A 58 22.63 4.05 1.70
CA HIS A 58 23.59 5.06 2.16
C HIS A 58 23.76 6.10 1.04
N GLY A 59 22.84 7.06 0.97
CA GLY A 59 22.86 8.15 -0.01
C GLY A 59 21.82 8.01 -1.13
N GLU A 60 21.94 8.86 -2.15
CA GLU A 60 21.06 8.87 -3.32
C GLU A 60 21.48 7.75 -4.29
N PRO A 61 20.57 6.90 -4.79
CA PRO A 61 20.95 5.82 -5.69
C PRO A 61 21.45 6.37 -7.03
N GLN A 62 22.37 5.64 -7.67
CA GLN A 62 23.08 6.09 -8.87
C GLN A 62 22.16 6.48 -10.04
N TYR A 63 20.95 5.91 -10.11
CA TYR A 63 19.96 6.24 -11.15
C TYR A 63 19.17 7.53 -10.87
N ALA A 64 19.07 7.99 -9.62
CA ALA A 64 18.23 9.13 -9.29
C ALA A 64 18.68 10.45 -9.95
N PRO A 65 19.99 10.76 -10.06
CA PRO A 65 20.44 11.91 -10.85
C PRO A 65 20.05 11.83 -12.32
N ILE A 66 20.00 10.64 -12.91
CA ILE A 66 19.60 10.43 -14.31
C ILE A 66 18.11 10.63 -14.47
N LEU A 67 17.30 10.01 -13.60
CA LEU A 67 15.84 10.22 -13.58
C LEU A 67 15.48 11.70 -13.42
N LYS A 68 16.22 12.43 -12.57
CA LYS A 68 16.00 13.85 -12.32
C LYS A 68 16.18 14.72 -13.57
N LYS A 69 17.10 14.36 -14.48
CA LYS A 69 17.27 15.06 -15.77
C LYS A 69 16.02 14.98 -16.64
N TYR A 70 15.25 13.92 -16.47
CA TYR A 70 14.00 13.68 -17.18
C TYR A 70 12.76 14.12 -16.40
N GLY A 71 12.93 14.82 -15.27
CA GLY A 71 11.81 15.27 -14.44
C GLY A 71 11.19 14.18 -13.57
N VAL A 72 11.78 12.99 -13.50
CA VAL A 72 11.36 11.90 -12.62
C VAL A 72 12.15 11.98 -11.32
N ARG A 73 11.46 12.06 -10.18
CA ARG A 73 12.08 12.09 -8.86
C ARG A 73 12.21 10.68 -8.29
N TYR A 74 13.21 10.48 -7.44
CA TYR A 74 13.31 9.27 -6.61
C TYR A 74 12.91 9.60 -5.17
N ARG A 75 12.06 8.77 -4.57
CA ARG A 75 11.65 8.88 -3.18
C ARG A 75 11.98 7.60 -2.43
N HIS A 76 12.66 7.75 -1.32
CA HIS A 76 12.92 6.66 -0.39
C HIS A 76 11.80 6.59 0.65
N ILE A 77 11.14 5.44 0.77
CA ILE A 77 9.93 5.26 1.60
C ILE A 77 10.25 4.56 2.92
N ALA A 78 11.19 3.62 2.94
CA ALA A 78 11.52 2.84 4.14
C ALA A 78 12.98 2.38 4.14
N GLY A 79 13.66 2.55 5.28
CA GLY A 79 15.06 2.15 5.48
C GLY A 79 15.22 0.74 6.03
N CYS A 80 15.06 0.58 7.34
CA CYS A 80 15.38 -0.67 8.05
C CYS A 80 14.18 -1.63 8.19
N VAL A 81 12.96 -1.08 8.34
CA VAL A 81 11.75 -1.87 8.58
C VAL A 81 11.03 -2.03 7.25
N ILE A 82 11.28 -3.15 6.59
CA ILE A 82 10.60 -3.53 5.35
C ILE A 82 9.57 -4.59 5.71
N THR A 83 8.29 -4.29 5.47
CA THR A 83 7.18 -5.24 5.62
C THR A 83 6.67 -5.64 4.23
N ASP A 84 6.01 -6.79 4.12
CA ASP A 84 5.36 -7.21 2.87
C ASP A 84 4.40 -6.14 2.34
N PHE A 85 3.75 -5.41 3.25
CA PHE A 85 2.92 -4.27 2.89
C PHE A 85 3.69 -3.16 2.17
N ILE A 86 4.89 -2.79 2.64
CA ILE A 86 5.71 -1.77 1.99
C ILE A 86 6.19 -2.26 0.62
N ILE A 87 6.61 -3.52 0.52
CA ILE A 87 7.07 -4.10 -0.74
C ILE A 87 5.95 -4.06 -1.78
N ASP A 88 4.78 -4.58 -1.44
CA ASP A 88 3.63 -4.64 -2.33
C ASP A 88 3.12 -3.25 -2.72
N SER A 89 3.14 -2.29 -1.79
CA SER A 89 2.71 -0.91 -2.04
C SER A 89 3.68 -0.18 -2.96
N VAL A 90 4.98 -0.33 -2.74
CA VAL A 90 6.00 0.29 -3.60
C VAL A 90 6.00 -0.36 -4.98
N ALA A 91 5.83 -1.67 -5.06
CA ALA A 91 5.71 -2.43 -6.30
C ALA A 91 4.53 -1.92 -7.15
N SER A 92 3.34 -1.86 -6.56
CA SER A 92 2.14 -1.43 -7.29
C SER A 92 2.18 0.05 -7.68
N TYR A 93 2.76 0.90 -6.84
CA TYR A 93 2.99 2.31 -7.12
C TYR A 93 3.94 2.49 -8.33
N ASN A 94 5.11 1.85 -8.28
CA ASN A 94 6.12 1.95 -9.33
C ASN A 94 5.61 1.37 -10.66
N PHE A 95 4.81 0.31 -10.62
CA PHE A 95 4.19 -0.26 -11.82
C PHE A 95 3.28 0.78 -12.51
N ALA A 96 2.37 1.41 -11.77
CA ALA A 96 1.48 2.43 -12.32
C ALA A 96 2.24 3.68 -12.80
N MET A 97 3.29 4.08 -12.08
CA MET A 97 4.10 5.22 -12.47
C MET A 97 4.96 4.94 -13.71
N LYS A 98 5.55 3.75 -13.82
CA LYS A 98 6.38 3.35 -14.96
C LYS A 98 5.61 3.50 -16.27
N ASP A 99 4.40 2.93 -16.32
CA ASP A 99 3.52 3.01 -17.49
C ASP A 99 3.23 4.46 -17.88
N ALA A 100 2.97 5.33 -16.90
CA ALA A 100 2.73 6.75 -17.15
C ALA A 100 3.99 7.52 -17.59
N ILE A 101 5.16 7.21 -17.03
CA ILE A 101 6.45 7.78 -17.43
C ILE A 101 6.76 7.40 -18.88
N GLU A 102 6.60 6.13 -19.23
CA GLU A 102 6.84 5.63 -20.59
C GLU A 102 5.91 6.31 -21.61
N ARG A 103 4.62 6.43 -21.30
CA ARG A 103 3.64 7.07 -22.19
C ARG A 103 3.80 8.58 -22.31
N ASN A 104 4.03 9.28 -21.20
CA ASN A 104 3.99 10.74 -21.17
C ASN A 104 5.36 11.39 -21.40
N LEU A 105 6.44 10.72 -21.02
CA LEU A 105 7.81 11.23 -21.17
C LEU A 105 8.60 10.52 -22.28
N GLY A 106 8.08 9.42 -22.84
CA GLY A 106 8.76 8.66 -23.88
C GLY A 106 10.04 7.96 -23.41
N LEU A 107 10.14 7.70 -22.10
CA LEU A 107 11.35 7.16 -21.48
C LEU A 107 11.22 5.67 -21.23
N ASN A 108 12.15 4.89 -21.74
CA ASN A 108 12.23 3.47 -21.41
C ASN A 108 13.01 3.28 -20.10
N LEU A 109 12.29 3.13 -18.99
CA LEU A 109 12.88 2.94 -17.67
C LEU A 109 13.71 1.65 -17.56
N ASP A 110 13.33 0.60 -18.28
CA ASP A 110 14.07 -0.67 -18.29
C ASP A 110 15.43 -0.52 -18.98
N GLU A 111 15.48 0.23 -20.07
CA GLU A 111 16.73 0.52 -20.79
C GLU A 111 17.69 1.35 -19.94
N ILE A 112 17.19 2.40 -19.28
CA ILE A 112 17.99 3.21 -18.36
C ILE A 112 18.56 2.33 -17.25
N TRP A 113 17.74 1.45 -16.66
CA TRP A 113 18.19 0.56 -15.61
C TRP A 113 19.23 -0.44 -16.09
N MET A 114 18.99 -1.05 -17.25
CA MET A 114 19.89 -2.02 -17.87
C MET A 114 21.23 -1.39 -18.23
N SER A 115 21.25 -0.12 -18.65
CA SER A 115 22.48 0.62 -18.93
C SER A 115 23.34 0.86 -17.68
N LEU A 116 22.71 0.96 -16.51
CA LEU A 116 23.39 1.27 -15.24
C LEU A 116 23.88 0.03 -14.51
N TYR A 117 23.07 -1.02 -14.50
CA TYR A 117 23.33 -2.21 -13.68
C TYR A 117 23.69 -3.45 -14.50
N GLY A 118 23.60 -3.40 -15.84
CA GLY A 118 23.85 -4.53 -16.72
C GLY A 118 22.83 -5.67 -16.56
N THR A 119 21.75 -5.44 -15.80
CA THR A 119 20.71 -6.41 -15.51
C THR A 119 19.34 -5.83 -15.82
N LYS A 120 18.43 -6.69 -16.26
CA LYS A 120 17.03 -6.28 -16.45
C LYS A 120 16.47 -5.89 -15.09
N CYS A 121 15.87 -4.71 -15.02
CA CYS A 121 15.19 -4.29 -13.81
C CYS A 121 14.06 -5.27 -13.51
N HIS A 122 14.14 -5.97 -12.39
CA HIS A 122 13.03 -6.79 -11.93
C HIS A 122 12.02 -5.86 -11.24
N TRP A 123 11.27 -5.11 -12.05
CA TRP A 123 10.02 -4.53 -11.60
C TRP A 123 9.02 -5.68 -11.49
N PRO A 124 8.47 -5.99 -10.31
CA PRO A 124 7.43 -6.99 -10.21
C PRO A 124 6.29 -6.60 -11.17
N THR A 125 6.03 -7.47 -12.13
CA THR A 125 5.01 -7.25 -13.16
C THR A 125 3.61 -7.36 -12.55
N SER A 126 2.61 -6.75 -13.18
CA SER A 126 1.21 -6.92 -12.76
C SER A 126 0.79 -8.39 -12.73
N GLU A 127 1.29 -9.22 -13.66
CA GLU A 127 1.06 -10.68 -13.66
C GLU A 127 1.68 -11.38 -12.45
N GLU A 128 2.92 -11.06 -12.06
CA GLU A 128 3.54 -11.59 -10.85
C GLU A 128 2.81 -11.12 -9.57
N LEU A 129 2.27 -9.89 -9.58
CA LEU A 129 1.43 -9.38 -8.51
C LEU A 129 0.07 -10.10 -8.45
N HIS A 130 -0.54 -10.46 -9.57
CA HIS A 130 -1.77 -11.26 -9.58
C HIS A 130 -1.53 -12.73 -9.20
N THR A 131 -0.36 -13.29 -9.53
CA THR A 131 0.01 -14.68 -9.20
C THR A 131 0.46 -14.83 -7.73
N ALA A 132 1.01 -13.78 -7.11
CA ALA A 132 1.31 -13.75 -5.68
C ALA A 132 0.06 -13.89 -4.78
N GLU A 133 -1.13 -13.55 -5.31
CA GLU A 133 -2.42 -13.78 -4.65
C GLU A 133 -2.79 -15.28 -4.59
N GLU A 134 -2.29 -16.09 -5.52
CA GLU A 134 -2.37 -17.56 -5.47
C GLU A 134 -1.24 -18.20 -4.65
N PHE A 135 -0.02 -17.65 -4.68
CA PHE A 135 1.12 -18.14 -3.89
C PHE A 135 1.04 -17.83 -2.39
N GLY A 136 0.24 -16.82 -1.98
CA GLY A 136 -0.10 -16.57 -0.58
C GLY A 136 -0.85 -17.73 0.10
N LYS A 137 -1.36 -18.71 -0.68
CA LYS A 137 -1.94 -19.96 -0.15
C LYS A 137 -0.92 -21.10 0.01
N THR A 138 0.28 -21.01 -0.58
CA THR A 138 1.25 -22.12 -0.60
C THR A 138 2.61 -21.80 0.01
N SER A 139 2.98 -20.54 0.23
CA SER A 139 4.26 -20.18 0.89
C SER A 139 4.15 -20.00 2.42
N SER A 140 3.30 -20.80 3.07
CA SER A 140 3.30 -20.98 4.52
C SER A 140 4.27 -22.10 4.92
N LYS A 141 5.58 -21.93 4.66
CA LYS A 141 6.63 -22.84 5.20
C LYS A 141 7.98 -22.15 5.44
N LYS A 142 7.99 -21.05 6.21
CA LYS A 142 9.00 -20.84 7.27
C LYS A 142 8.59 -19.65 8.13
N PRO A 143 8.27 -19.84 9.42
CA PRO A 143 7.97 -18.73 10.29
C PRO A 143 9.27 -17.97 10.57
N VAL A 144 9.40 -16.78 10.01
CA VAL A 144 10.23 -15.75 10.64
C VAL A 144 9.46 -15.30 11.88
N ASN A 145 10.16 -15.33 13.01
CA ASN A 145 9.64 -15.21 14.37
C ASN A 145 9.12 -13.79 14.71
N GLY A 146 8.22 -13.25 13.89
CA GLY A 146 7.50 -11.98 14.09
C GLY A 146 6.04 -12.16 14.52
N SER A 147 5.53 -13.40 14.59
CA SER A 147 4.14 -13.66 15.00
C SER A 147 3.91 -13.52 16.52
N GLN A 148 4.97 -13.47 17.34
CA GLN A 148 4.82 -13.21 18.78
C GLN A 148 4.49 -11.73 19.06
N GLU A 149 4.97 -10.78 18.26
CA GLU A 149 4.59 -9.37 18.42
C GLU A 149 3.15 -9.11 17.96
N PHE A 150 2.69 -9.77 16.90
CA PHE A 150 1.31 -9.59 16.42
C PHE A 150 0.25 -10.19 17.36
N GLN A 151 0.54 -11.31 18.03
CA GLN A 151 -0.35 -11.83 19.08
C GLN A 151 -0.36 -10.96 20.34
N THR A 152 0.73 -10.24 20.62
CA THR A 152 0.80 -9.28 21.73
C THR A 152 0.01 -7.99 21.42
N ILE A 153 -0.02 -7.54 20.16
CA ILE A 153 -0.83 -6.40 19.72
C ILE A 153 -2.33 -6.72 19.74
N MET A 154 -2.71 -7.97 19.43
CA MET A 154 -4.11 -8.43 19.51
C MET A 154 -4.65 -8.54 20.96
N GLN A 155 -3.77 -8.54 21.97
CA GLN A 155 -4.14 -8.53 23.39
C GLN A 155 -4.12 -7.14 24.02
N THR A 156 -3.94 -6.08 23.23
CA THR A 156 -4.02 -4.71 23.76
C THR A 156 -5.42 -4.41 24.29
N PRO A 157 -5.54 -3.63 25.40
CA PRO A 157 -6.83 -3.30 26.01
C PRO A 157 -7.79 -2.59 25.05
N ILE A 158 -7.28 -1.99 23.98
CA ILE A 158 -8.05 -1.30 22.93
C ILE A 158 -8.89 -2.31 22.11
N MET A 159 -8.34 -3.48 21.77
CA MET A 159 -9.08 -4.52 21.04
C MET A 159 -10.14 -5.21 21.92
N ARG A 160 -9.85 -5.39 23.23
CA ARG A 160 -10.86 -5.87 24.20
C ARG A 160 -11.99 -4.86 24.41
N ALA A 161 -11.68 -3.56 24.42
CA ALA A 161 -12.68 -2.49 24.49
C ALA A 161 -13.58 -2.48 23.23
N ALA A 162 -13.00 -2.67 22.04
CA ALA A 162 -13.77 -2.76 20.79
C ALA A 162 -14.71 -3.97 20.76
N LEU A 163 -14.25 -5.14 21.19
CA LEU A 163 -15.07 -6.36 21.27
C LEU A 163 -16.19 -6.26 22.32
N THR A 164 -15.92 -5.66 23.49
CA THR A 164 -16.95 -5.43 24.51
C THR A 164 -17.97 -4.38 24.07
N PHE A 165 -17.57 -3.35 23.33
CA PHE A 165 -18.50 -2.36 22.77
C PHE A 165 -19.44 -2.98 21.72
N VAL A 166 -18.92 -3.86 20.86
CA VAL A 166 -19.72 -4.61 19.89
C VAL A 166 -20.73 -5.52 20.60
N GLN A 167 -20.33 -6.17 21.69
CA GLN A 167 -21.21 -7.08 22.43
C GLN A 167 -22.31 -6.34 23.21
N ILE A 168 -22.02 -5.17 23.77
CA ILE A 168 -23.01 -4.28 24.42
C ILE A 168 -23.99 -3.71 23.40
N CYS A 169 -23.58 -3.43 22.17
CA CYS A 169 -24.47 -2.94 21.12
C CYS A 169 -25.37 -4.02 20.50
N LEU A 170 -25.11 -5.31 20.77
CA LEU A 170 -25.86 -6.45 20.23
C LEU A 170 -26.87 -7.07 21.23
N THR A 171 -26.79 -6.70 22.52
CA THR A 171 -27.80 -7.00 23.56
C THR A 171 -28.65 -5.79 23.87
#